data_AF-A0A177ERW8-F1
#
_entry.id   AF-A0A177ERW8-F1
#
_cell.length_a   1.000
_cell.length_b   1.000
_cell.length_c   1.000
_cell.angle_alpha   90.00
_cell.angle_beta   90.00
_cell.angle_gamma   90.00
#
_symmetry.space_group_name_H-M   'P 1'
#
loop_
_entity.id
_entity.type
_entity.pdbx_description
1 polymer ?
#
loop_
_entity_poly.entity_id
_entity_poly.type
_entity_poly.pdbx_seq_one_letter_code
_entity_poly.pdbx_strand_id
1 'polypeptide(L)'
;MSDETTETFKKRINNAINTIGNIFGYEAKLKGGNTVIIRSLYAFDEDDVFILIISEEGIRLERNAYLKKFEKEKKLYLDHGKSIGAFLSAVTLSLFEQNTFQ
;
A
#
# COMPACT_ATOMS: atom_id res chain seq x y z
N MET A 1 -4.84 -1.66 -34.22
CA MET A 1 -3.78 -2.58 -33.73
C MET A 1 -3.10 -2.10 -32.45
N SER A 2 -3.12 -0.81 -32.08
CA SER A 2 -2.55 -0.28 -30.83
C SER A 2 -3.33 -0.63 -29.55
N ASP A 3 -4.64 -0.79 -29.66
CA ASP A 3 -5.52 -0.80 -28.48
C ASP A 3 -5.55 -2.17 -27.79
N GLU A 4 -5.53 -3.26 -28.56
CA GLU A 4 -5.53 -4.62 -28.04
C GLU A 4 -4.22 -4.97 -27.31
N THR A 5 -3.09 -4.48 -27.80
CA THR A 5 -1.78 -4.63 -27.14
C THR A 5 -1.73 -3.85 -25.83
N THR A 6 -2.29 -2.64 -25.82
CA THR A 6 -2.35 -1.77 -24.63
C THR A 6 -3.23 -2.39 -23.55
N GLU A 7 -4.41 -2.91 -23.91
CA GLU A 7 -5.32 -3.56 -22.95
C GLU A 7 -4.75 -4.87 -22.40
N THR A 8 -4.10 -5.67 -23.25
CA THR A 8 -3.40 -6.89 -22.81
C THR A 8 -2.28 -6.57 -21.81
N PHE A 9 -1.52 -5.50 -22.07
CA PHE A 9 -0.45 -5.06 -21.19
C PHE A 9 -0.98 -4.59 -19.83
N LYS A 10 -2.00 -3.72 -19.82
CA LYS A 10 -2.67 -3.28 -18.57
C LYS A 10 -3.18 -4.46 -17.76
N LYS A 11 -3.83 -5.43 -18.41
CA LYS A 11 -4.34 -6.63 -17.74
C LYS A 11 -3.22 -7.44 -17.07
N ARG A 12 -2.08 -7.60 -17.74
CA ARG A 12 -0.91 -8.30 -17.16
C ARG A 12 -0.32 -7.56 -15.96
N ILE A 13 -0.19 -6.24 -16.05
CA ILE A 13 0.28 -5.43 -14.91
C ILE A 13 -0.69 -5.53 -13.74
N ASN A 14 -1.99 -5.37 -13.97
CA ASN A 14 -2.99 -5.46 -12.91
C ASN A 14 -2.99 -6.85 -12.25
N ASN A 15 -2.86 -7.91 -13.03
CA ASN A 15 -2.72 -9.26 -12.48
C ASN A 15 -1.47 -9.39 -11.60
N ALA A 16 -0.32 -8.88 -12.04
CA ALA A 16 0.91 -8.91 -11.25
C ALA A 16 0.77 -8.10 -9.94
N ILE A 17 0.21 -6.89 -10.01
CA ILE A 17 -0.06 -6.05 -8.84
C ILE A 17 -0.99 -6.77 -7.86
N ASN A 18 -2.08 -7.36 -8.35
CA ASN A 18 -3.03 -8.08 -7.50
C ASN A 18 -2.40 -9.32 -6.86
N THR A 19 -1.62 -10.10 -7.61
CA THR A 19 -0.92 -11.29 -7.07
C THR A 19 0.07 -10.88 -5.98
N ILE A 20 0.90 -9.87 -6.24
CA ILE A 20 1.86 -9.36 -5.27
C ILE A 20 1.12 -8.80 -4.04
N GLY A 21 0.07 -8.02 -4.28
CA GLY A 21 -0.77 -7.45 -3.23
C GLY A 21 -1.35 -8.51 -2.28
N ASN A 22 -1.90 -9.59 -2.83
CA ASN A 22 -2.41 -10.71 -2.05
C ASN A 22 -1.34 -11.41 -1.20
N ILE A 23 -0.09 -11.47 -1.68
CA ILE A 23 1.02 -12.04 -0.91
C ILE A 23 1.40 -11.11 0.26
N PHE A 24 1.40 -9.80 0.05
CA PHE A 24 1.85 -8.83 1.05
C PHE A 24 0.72 -8.26 1.94
N GLY A 25 -0.54 -8.62 1.66
CA GLY A 25 -1.69 -8.18 2.45
C GLY A 25 -2.23 -6.80 2.07
N TYR A 26 -2.03 -6.36 0.81
CA TYR A 26 -2.46 -5.03 0.35
C TYR A 26 -3.11 -5.06 -1.04
N GLU A 27 -4.21 -4.32 -1.20
CA GLU A 27 -4.70 -3.89 -2.52
C GLU A 27 -4.01 -2.59 -2.91
N ALA A 28 -3.58 -2.45 -4.16
CA ALA A 28 -2.97 -1.24 -4.68
C ALA A 28 -3.75 -0.69 -5.89
N LYS A 29 -4.04 0.60 -5.88
CA LYS A 29 -4.70 1.32 -6.97
C LYS A 29 -3.84 2.51 -7.39
N LEU A 30 -3.50 2.56 -8.68
CA LEU A 30 -2.89 3.72 -9.30
C LEU A 30 -3.94 4.82 -9.45
N LYS A 31 -3.75 5.95 -8.76
CA LYS A 31 -4.53 7.16 -8.98
C LYS A 31 -3.64 8.07 -9.83
N GLY A 32 -4.05 8.36 -11.06
CA GLY A 32 -3.21 8.90 -12.14
C GLY A 32 -2.14 9.93 -11.73
N GLY A 33 -1.04 9.95 -12.49
CA GLY A 33 0.21 10.62 -12.09
C GLY A 33 1.10 9.67 -11.30
N ASN A 34 1.73 10.16 -10.24
CA ASN A 34 2.69 9.40 -9.45
C ASN A 34 2.13 8.95 -8.08
N THR A 35 0.80 8.78 -7.98
CA THR A 35 0.13 8.48 -6.73
C THR A 35 -0.37 7.03 -6.72
N VAL A 36 -0.02 6.30 -5.67
CA VAL A 36 -0.54 4.94 -5.41
C VAL A 36 -1.32 4.96 -4.11
N ILE A 37 -2.54 4.48 -4.15
CA ILE A 37 -3.35 4.25 -2.95
C ILE A 37 -3.22 2.77 -2.61
N ILE A 38 -2.83 2.45 -1.39
CA ILE A 38 -2.84 1.07 -0.90
C ILE A 38 -3.82 0.92 0.27
N ARG A 39 -4.57 -0.18 0.27
CA ARG A 39 -5.47 -0.58 1.36
C ARG A 39 -5.01 -1.91 1.89
N SER A 40 -4.93 -2.08 3.20
CA SER A 40 -4.65 -3.41 3.76
C SER A 40 -5.86 -4.33 3.52
N LEU A 41 -5.60 -5.60 3.21
CA LEU A 41 -6.64 -6.64 3.15
C LEU A 41 -7.30 -6.91 4.52
N TYR A 42 -6.69 -6.41 5.59
CA TYR A 42 -7.14 -6.54 6.98
C TYR A 42 -7.69 -5.21 7.53
N ALA A 43 -7.89 -4.20 6.68
CA ALA A 43 -8.47 -2.93 7.10
C ALA A 43 -9.94 -3.12 7.52
N PHE A 44 -10.36 -2.45 8.59
CA PHE A 44 -11.73 -2.50 9.10
C PHE A 44 -12.70 -1.58 8.32
N ASP A 45 -12.17 -0.52 7.73
CA ASP A 45 -12.92 0.47 6.95
C ASP A 45 -12.37 0.53 5.52
N GLU A 46 -13.23 0.81 4.56
CA GLU A 46 -12.81 0.96 3.17
C GLU A 46 -11.97 2.22 2.92
N ASP A 47 -12.19 3.25 3.74
CA ASP A 47 -11.48 4.53 3.69
C ASP A 47 -10.13 4.50 4.42
N ASP A 48 -9.81 3.41 5.12
CA ASP A 48 -8.55 3.18 5.83
C ASP A 48 -7.43 2.81 4.84
N VAL A 49 -6.94 3.84 4.13
CA VAL A 49 -5.92 3.73 3.08
C VAL A 49 -4.63 4.45 3.43
N PHE A 50 -3.52 3.99 2.87
CA PHE A 50 -2.28 4.74 2.78
C PHE A 50 -2.13 5.32 1.38
N ILE A 51 -1.56 6.53 1.30
CA ILE A 51 -1.30 7.20 0.03
C ILE A 51 0.21 7.32 -0.13
N LEU A 52 0.73 6.76 -1.21
CA LEU A 52 2.14 6.79 -1.58
C LEU A 52 2.31 7.75 -2.75
N ILE A 53 3.26 8.67 -2.62
CA ILE A 53 3.68 9.56 -3.70
C ILE A 53 5.05 9.09 -4.17
N ILE A 54 5.14 8.77 -5.46
CA ILE A 54 6.35 8.33 -6.13
C ILE A 54 7.02 9.55 -6.79
N SER A 55 8.32 9.67 -6.63
CA SER A 55 9.12 10.75 -7.22
C SER A 55 10.50 10.23 -7.56
N GLU A 56 11.30 11.05 -8.25
CA GLU A 56 12.70 10.73 -8.54
C GLU A 56 13.53 10.53 -7.26
N GLU A 57 13.14 11.19 -6.17
CA GLU A 57 13.77 11.08 -4.85
C GLU A 57 13.35 9.80 -4.09
N GLY A 58 12.43 9.01 -4.66
CA GLY A 58 11.91 7.79 -4.08
C GLY A 58 10.42 7.87 -3.71
N ILE A 59 10.02 7.02 -2.77
CA ILE A 59 8.63 6.84 -2.36
C ILE A 59 8.42 7.48 -0.99
N ARG A 60 7.35 8.26 -0.84
CA ARG A 60 6.93 8.84 0.44
C ARG A 60 5.47 8.50 0.75
N LEU A 61 5.15 8.34 2.04
CA LEU A 61 3.77 8.30 2.50
C LEU A 61 3.24 9.71 2.75
N GLU A 62 2.08 10.00 2.18
CA GLU A 62 1.32 11.21 2.49
C GLU A 62 0.63 11.06 3.86
N ARG A 63 0.61 12.14 4.64
CA ARG A 63 -0.06 12.14 5.94
C ARG A 63 -1.57 12.17 5.75
N ASN A 64 -2.25 11.23 6.38
CA ASN A 64 -3.70 11.21 6.50
C ASN A 64 -4.13 10.73 7.89
N ALA A 65 -5.44 10.63 8.13
CA ALA A 65 -5.97 10.16 9.42
C ALA A 65 -5.55 8.72 9.73
N TYR A 66 -5.49 7.85 8.72
CA TYR A 66 -5.14 6.44 8.89
C TYR A 66 -3.68 6.26 9.30
N LEU A 67 -2.74 6.95 8.64
CA LEU A 67 -1.32 6.91 8.99
C LEU A 67 -1.05 7.33 10.44
N LYS A 68 -1.83 8.28 10.98
CA LYS A 68 -1.69 8.71 12.38
C LYS A 68 -2.01 7.58 13.38
N LYS A 69 -2.83 6.59 13.00
CA LYS A 69 -3.12 5.42 13.84
C LYS A 69 -1.87 4.54 14.05
N PHE A 70 -0.89 4.63 13.16
CA PHE A 70 0.36 3.85 13.17
C PHE A 70 1.59 4.71 13.45
N GLU A 71 1.46 5.74 14.30
CA GLU A 71 2.57 6.67 14.58
C GLU A 71 3.77 5.95 15.22
N LYS A 72 3.54 4.88 15.99
CA LYS A 72 4.59 4.06 16.59
C LYS A 72 5.42 3.36 15.50
N GLU A 73 4.77 2.67 14.59
CA GLU A 73 5.37 1.94 13.47
C GLU A 73 6.05 2.92 12.51
N LYS A 74 5.38 4.05 12.21
CA LYS A 74 5.95 5.12 11.39
C LYS A 74 7.25 5.63 12.01
N LYS A 75 7.25 5.96 13.30
CA LYS A 75 8.46 6.46 13.96
C LYS A 75 9.58 5.44 13.86
N LEU A 76 9.29 4.17 14.14
CA LEU A 76 10.30 3.11 14.14
C LEU A 76 10.86 2.83 12.74
N TYR A 77 9.99 2.63 11.76
CA TYR A 77 10.40 2.09 10.46
C TYR A 77 10.56 3.14 9.36
N LEU A 78 9.83 4.25 9.41
CA LEU A 78 9.92 5.32 8.41
C LEU A 78 10.90 6.41 8.86
N ASP A 79 10.72 6.96 10.06
CA ASP A 79 11.51 8.11 10.50
C ASP A 79 12.96 7.70 10.85
N HIS A 80 13.15 6.55 11.52
CA HIS A 80 14.49 6.05 11.88
C HIS A 80 15.01 5.03 10.87
N GLY A 81 14.18 4.08 10.45
CA GLY A 81 14.57 2.98 9.57
C GLY A 81 14.56 3.30 8.08
N LYS A 82 13.90 4.39 7.64
CA LYS A 82 13.69 4.77 6.24
C LYS A 82 13.19 3.63 5.33
N SER A 83 12.39 2.71 5.88
CA SER A 83 11.93 1.49 5.21
C SER A 83 10.41 1.40 5.18
N ILE A 84 9.83 1.69 4.01
CA ILE A 84 8.38 1.53 3.76
C ILE A 84 7.98 0.06 3.85
N GLY A 85 8.81 -0.86 3.34
CA GLY A 85 8.54 -2.28 3.43
C GLY A 85 8.40 -2.75 4.89
N ALA A 86 9.33 -2.36 5.76
CA ALA A 86 9.28 -2.72 7.18
C ALA A 86 8.05 -2.12 7.88
N PHE A 87 7.71 -0.86 7.56
CA PHE A 87 6.50 -0.21 8.05
C PHE A 87 5.24 -1.00 7.66
N LEU A 88 5.08 -1.31 6.37
CA LEU A 88 3.90 -2.02 5.87
C LEU A 88 3.82 -3.45 6.42
N SER A 89 4.94 -4.15 6.59
CA SER A 89 4.94 -5.47 7.24
C SER A 89 4.47 -5.40 8.69
N ALA A 90 4.91 -4.40 9.46
CA ALA A 90 4.49 -4.22 10.85
C ALA A 90 2.99 -3.88 10.95
N VAL A 91 2.49 -3.02 10.06
CA VAL A 91 1.06 -2.70 9.96
C VAL A 91 0.24 -3.95 9.62
N THR A 92 0.68 -4.76 8.65
CA THR A 92 -0.01 -5.99 8.25
C THR A 92 -0.15 -6.95 9.43
N LEU A 93 0.93 -7.17 10.19
CA LEU A 93 0.89 -8.03 11.37
C LEU A 93 -0.06 -7.49 12.44
N SER A 94 0.01 -6.19 12.73
CA SER A 94 -0.85 -5.55 13.73
C SER A 94 -2.33 -5.65 13.37
N LEU A 95 -2.69 -5.42 12.10
CA LEU A 95 -4.07 -5.55 11.64
C LEU A 95 -4.53 -7.00 11.62
N PHE A 96 -3.67 -7.94 11.20
CA PHE A 96 -3.99 -9.35 11.24
C PHE A 96 -4.31 -9.83 12.67
N GLU A 97 -3.46 -9.48 13.64
CA GLU A 97 -3.68 -9.81 15.05
C GLU A 97 -5.02 -9.26 15.57
N GLN A 98 -5.34 -8.01 15.23
CA GLN A 98 -6.62 -7.39 15.62
C GLN A 98 -7.83 -8.07 14.97
N ASN A 99 -7.68 -8.64 13.77
CA ASN A 99 -8.74 -9.39 13.10
C ASN A 99 -8.92 -10.81 13.66
N THR A 100 -7.86 -11.43 14.20
CA THR A 100 -7.90 -12.84 14.65
C THR A 100 -8.17 -13.03 16.13
N PHE A 101 -7.84 -12.07 16.99
CA PHE A 101 -8.00 -12.19 18.44
C PHE A 101 -9.24 -11.42 18.94
N GLN A 102 -10.43 -11.82 18.45
CA GLN A 102 -11.72 -11.51 19.08
C GLN A 102 -12.03 -12.50 20.21
#